data_AF-A0A372RRD9-F1
#
_entry.id   AF-A0A372RRD9-F1
#
_cell.length_a   1.000
_cell.length_b   1.000
_cell.length_c   1.000
_cell.angle_alpha   90.00
_cell.angle_beta   90.00
_cell.angle_gamma   90.00
#
_symmetry.space_group_name_H-M   'P 1'
#
loop_
_entity.id
_entity.type
_entity.pdbx_description
1 polymer ?
#
loop_
_entity_poly.entity_id
_entity_poly.type
_entity_poly.pdbx_seq_one_letter_code
_entity_poly.pdbx_strand_id
1 'polypeptide(L)' 'MTNLIAKIEELLICDSLDALCGASVVYLTIEYNVLPPYNKVRELVDQAVNSSLMKIDDLERKTKVLEILPQPNDKA' A
#
# COMPACT_ATOMS: atom_id res chain seq x y z
N MET A 1 -19.30 -13.78 -0.69
CA MET A 1 -19.35 -12.29 -0.76
C MET A 1 -19.42 -11.66 0.63
N THR A 2 -20.31 -12.10 1.52
CA THR A 2 -20.49 -11.57 2.88
C THR A 2 -19.21 -11.56 3.75
N ASN A 3 -18.36 -12.56 3.59
CA ASN A 3 -17.09 -12.66 4.33
C ASN A 3 -16.03 -11.64 3.85
N LEU A 4 -16.02 -11.32 2.56
CA LEU A 4 -15.08 -10.34 2.01
C LEU A 4 -15.48 -8.92 2.40
N ILE A 5 -16.77 -8.62 2.39
CA ILE A 5 -17.31 -7.33 2.84
C ILE A 5 -16.96 -7.10 4.31
N ALA A 6 -17.20 -8.09 5.19
CA ALA A 6 -16.85 -7.98 6.60
C ALA A 6 -15.34 -7.77 6.83
N LYS A 7 -14.47 -8.42 6.05
CA LYS A 7 -13.01 -8.21 6.10
C LYS A 7 -12.59 -6.82 5.65
N ILE A 8 -13.27 -6.27 4.64
CA ILE A 8 -13.03 -4.90 4.16
C ILE A 8 -13.52 -3.91 5.21
N GLU A 9 -14.71 -4.11 5.79
CA GLU A 9 -15.24 -3.27 6.86
C GLU A 9 -14.34 -3.29 8.10
N GLU A 10 -13.84 -4.45 8.52
CA GLU A 10 -12.87 -4.59 9.60
C GLU A 10 -11.57 -3.84 9.29
N LEU A 11 -11.07 -3.91 8.05
CA LEU A 11 -9.91 -3.13 7.62
C LEU A 11 -10.19 -1.61 7.68
N LEU A 12 -11.39 -1.17 7.29
CA LEU A 12 -11.79 0.25 7.32
C LEU A 12 -12.02 0.78 8.74
N ILE A 13 -12.44 -0.06 9.68
CA ILE A 13 -12.86 0.34 11.02
C ILE A 13 -11.73 0.14 12.05
N CYS A 14 -10.98 -0.94 11.95
CA CYS A 14 -10.06 -1.41 13.00
C CYS A 14 -8.58 -1.27 12.66
N ASP A 15 -8.22 -1.19 11.37
CA ASP A 15 -6.82 -1.21 10.94
C ASP A 15 -6.16 0.17 10.99
N SER A 16 -4.83 0.22 10.95
CA SER A 16 -4.09 1.49 11.04
C SER A 16 -4.29 2.35 9.78
N LEU A 17 -4.09 3.67 9.93
CA LEU A 17 -4.07 4.57 8.77
C LEU A 17 -3.03 4.13 7.71
N ASP A 18 -1.98 3.41 8.12
CA ASP A 18 -0.94 2.89 7.22
C ASP A 18 -1.47 1.73 6.36
N ALA A 19 -2.30 0.85 6.93
CA ALA A 19 -3.00 -0.19 6.18
C ALA A 19 -4.01 0.39 5.17
N LEU A 20 -4.69 1.48 5.54
CA LEU A 20 -5.58 2.23 4.65
C LEU A 20 -4.83 2.98 3.53
N CYS A 21 -3.62 3.46 3.81
CA CYS A 21 -2.73 4.02 2.79
C CYS A 21 -2.34 2.94 1.76
N GLY A 22 -2.01 1.72 2.21
CA GLY A 22 -1.70 0.59 1.32
C GLY A 22 -2.85 0.22 0.39
N ALA A 23 -4.09 0.14 0.90
CA ALA A 23 -5.28 -0.14 0.08
C ALA A 23 -5.52 0.92 -0.99
N SER A 24 -5.32 2.21 -0.65
CA SER A 24 -5.48 3.33 -1.58
C SER A 24 -4.44 3.28 -2.71
N VAL A 25 -3.20 2.92 -2.38
CA VAL A 25 -2.12 2.74 -3.36
C VAL A 25 -2.44 1.62 -4.35
N VAL A 26 -2.95 0.47 -3.87
CA VAL A 26 -3.38 -0.63 -4.75
C VAL A 26 -4.54 -0.20 -5.64
N TYR A 27 -5.52 0.53 -5.11
CA TYR A 27 -6.65 1.03 -5.90
C TYR A 27 -6.20 1.93 -7.07
N LEU A 28 -5.18 2.76 -6.86
CA LEU A 28 -4.61 3.62 -7.92
C LEU A 28 -3.94 2.82 -9.05
N THR A 29 -3.61 1.55 -8.84
CA THR A 29 -3.05 0.69 -9.90
C THR A 29 -4.09 0.07 -10.82
N ILE A 30 -5.38 0.24 -10.51
CA ILE A 30 -6.47 -0.28 -11.35
C ILE A 30 -6.56 0.55 -12.63
N GLU A 31 -6.33 -0.10 -13.76
CA GLU A 31 -6.46 0.49 -15.10
C GLU A 31 -7.62 -0.17 -15.83
N TYR A 32 -8.48 0.61 -16.49
CA TYR A 32 -9.63 0.11 -17.26
C TYR A 32 -10.54 -0.85 -16.48
N ASN A 33 -10.73 -0.60 -15.17
CA ASN A 33 -11.47 -1.46 -14.24
C ASN A 33 -10.87 -2.87 -14.04
N VAL A 34 -9.60 -3.06 -14.38
CA VAL A 34 -8.86 -4.32 -14.18
C VAL A 34 -7.73 -4.07 -13.19
N LEU A 35 -7.71 -4.84 -12.10
CA LEU A 35 -6.59 -4.87 -11.18
C LEU A 35 -5.44 -5.65 -11.83
N PRO A 36 -4.25 -5.06 -12.02
CA PRO A 36 -3.11 -5.77 -12.57
C PRO A 36 -2.66 -6.93 -11.67
N PRO A 37 -1.91 -7.90 -12.21
CA PRO A 37 -1.33 -8.97 -11.41
C PRO A 37 -0.44 -8.41 -10.27
N TYR A 38 -0.39 -9.13 -9.15
CA TYR A 38 0.32 -8.69 -7.93
C TYR A 38 1.77 -8.22 -8.19
N ASN A 39 2.53 -8.94 -9.01
CA ASN A 39 3.90 -8.57 -9.36
C ASN A 39 3.98 -7.22 -10.06
N LYS A 40 2.99 -6.87 -10.90
CA LYS A 40 2.94 -5.58 -11.57
C LYS A 40 2.58 -4.46 -10.59
N VAL A 41 1.59 -4.69 -9.73
CA VAL A 41 1.21 -3.76 -8.66
C VAL A 41 2.44 -3.49 -7.77
N ARG A 42 3.14 -4.54 -7.34
CA ARG A 42 4.36 -4.42 -6.52
C ARG A 42 5.44 -3.58 -7.19
N GLU A 43 5.76 -3.87 -8.45
CA GLU A 43 6.78 -3.11 -9.21
C GLU A 43 6.44 -1.61 -9.28
N LEU A 44 5.18 -1.27 -9.57
CA LEU A 44 4.72 0.12 -9.65
C LEU A 44 4.82 0.82 -8.29
N VAL A 45 4.44 0.14 -7.21
CA VAL A 45 4.50 0.68 -5.84
C VAL A 45 5.95 0.89 -5.41
N ASP A 46 6.82 -0.11 -5.63
CA ASP A 46 8.25 -0.03 -5.32
C ASP A 46 8.89 1.16 -6.06
N GLN A 47 8.58 1.35 -7.35
CA GLN A 47 9.08 2.48 -8.13
C GLN A 47 8.54 3.83 -7.61
N ALA A 48 7.25 3.91 -7.28
CA ALA A 48 6.60 5.13 -6.80
C ALA A 48 7.14 5.56 -5.43
N VAL A 49 7.34 4.62 -4.50
CA VAL A 49 7.94 4.89 -3.18
C VAL A 49 9.36 5.41 -3.35
N ASN A 50 10.21 4.70 -4.10
CA ASN A 50 11.59 5.12 -4.33
C ASN A 50 11.70 6.51 -4.98
N SER A 51 10.84 6.80 -5.98
CA SER A 51 10.79 8.12 -6.60
C SER A 51 10.35 9.22 -5.62
N SER A 52 9.41 8.91 -4.73
CA SER A 52 8.86 9.86 -3.76
C SER A 52 9.85 10.17 -2.64
N LEU A 53 10.63 9.19 -2.16
CA LEU A 53 11.65 9.41 -1.13
C LEU A 53 12.73 10.41 -1.56
N MET A 54 13.02 10.51 -2.85
CA MET A 54 13.95 11.51 -3.40
C MET A 54 13.37 12.92 -3.45
N LYS A 55 12.04 13.07 -3.31
CA LYS A 55 11.30 14.34 -3.46
C LYS A 55 10.76 14.88 -2.14
N ILE A 56 10.76 14.07 -1.08
CA ILE A 56 10.23 14.43 0.24
C ILE A 56 11.40 14.87 1.10
N ASP A 57 11.42 16.11 1.57
CA ASP A 57 12.45 16.58 2.50
C ASP A 57 12.12 16.27 3.97
N ASP A 58 10.83 16.18 4.30
CA ASP A 58 10.36 15.86 5.65
C ASP A 58 10.66 14.41 6.05
N LEU A 59 11.42 14.24 7.13
CA LEU A 59 11.90 12.92 7.56
C LEU A 59 10.77 12.06 8.12
N GLU A 60 9.81 12.65 8.85
CA GLU A 60 8.66 11.91 9.37
C GLU A 60 7.81 11.35 8.22
N ARG A 61 7.59 12.17 7.18
CA ARG A 61 6.89 11.76 5.97
C ARG A 61 7.63 10.68 5.19
N LYS A 62 8.96 10.73 5.12
CA LYS A 62 9.77 9.67 4.49
C LYS A 62 9.56 8.31 5.17
N THR A 63 9.55 8.28 6.50
CA THR A 63 9.31 7.05 7.27
C THR A 63 7.94 6.45 6.96
N LYS A 64 6.88 7.26 6.98
CA LYS A 64 5.51 6.81 6.64
C LYS A 64 5.39 6.30 5.21
N VAL A 65 6.15 6.87 4.26
CA VAL A 65 6.16 6.43 2.86
C VAL A 65 6.92 5.10 2.68
N LEU A 66 7.93 4.83 3.50
CA LEU A 66 8.63 3.53 3.51
C LEU A 66 7.77 2.40 4.05
N GLU A 67 6.85 2.68 4.98
CA GLU A 67 5.93 1.69 5.57
C GLU A 67 4.95 1.09 4.55
N ILE A 68 4.76 1.75 3.39
CA ILE A 68 3.95 1.25 2.28
C ILE A 68 4.58 -0.01 1.66
N LEU A 69 5.92 -0.12 1.72
CA LEU A 69 6.62 -1.30 1.21
C LEU A 69 6.42 -2.48 2.16
N PRO A 70 6.34 -3.72 1.64
CA PRO A 70 6.36 -4.90 2.48
C PRO A 70 7.65 -4.88 3.32
N GLN A 71 7.52 -4.82 4.63
CA GLN A 71 8.67 -4.92 5.51
C GLN A 71 9.30 -6.32 5.35
N PRO A 72 10.63 -6.44 5.29
CA PRO A 72 11.27 -7.74 5.37
C PRO A 72 10.80 -8.39 6.67
N ASN A 73 10.19 -9.58 6.58
CA ASN A 73 9.79 -10.32 7.76
C ASN A 73 11.03 -10.52 8.65
N ASP A 74 11.03 -9.96 9.85
CA ASP A 74 11.89 -10.38 10.98
C ASP A 74 11.43 -11.77 11.48
N LYS A 75 11.39 -12.76 10.59
CA LYS A 75 11.19 -14.17 10.94
C LYS A 75 12.18 -15.03 10.18
N ALA A 76 13.30 -15.28 10.86
CA ALA A 76 14.05 -16.53 10.78
C ALA A 76 13.19 -17.71 11.25
#